data_AF-A0A645HZH4-F1
#
_entry.id   AF-A0A645HZH4-F1
#
_cell.length_a   1.000
_cell.length_b   1.000
_cell.length_c   1.000
_cell.angle_alpha   90.00
_cell.angle_beta   90.00
_cell.angle_gamma   90.00
#
_symmetry.space_group_name_H-M   'P 1'
#
loop_
_entity.id
_entity.type
_entity.pdbx_description
1 polymer ?
#
loop_
_entity_poly.entity_id
_entity_poly.type
_entity_poly.pdbx_seq_one_letter_code
_entity_poly.pdbx_strand_id
1 'polypeptide(L)'
;MSAPQASLTRQVEGSWPGTGDLFAAALEAALMRGKPLHAAVDTAVRFIVKCLEGADSSPKASRFGAPFEQALPWLSENLSG
;
A
#
# COMPACT_ATOMS: atom_id res chain seq x y z
N MET A 1 -22.65 5.27 -12.97
CA MET A 1 -21.70 4.51 -12.11
C MET A 1 -20.38 4.46 -12.88
N SER A 2 -19.35 5.18 -12.43
CA SER A 2 -18.01 5.08 -13.05
C SER A 2 -17.43 3.70 -12.78
N ALA A 3 -16.78 3.12 -13.80
CA ALA A 3 -16.11 1.84 -13.67
C ALA A 3 -15.07 1.87 -12.54
N PRO A 4 -14.87 0.77 -11.78
CA PRO A 4 -13.80 0.69 -10.80
C PRO A 4 -12.47 0.88 -11.55
N GLN A 5 -11.84 2.02 -11.31
CA GLN A 5 -10.52 2.31 -11.85
C GLN A 5 -9.55 1.44 -11.06
N ALA A 6 -9.20 0.26 -11.60
CA ALA A 6 -8.15 -0.57 -11.03
C ALA A 6 -6.93 0.34 -10.83
N SER A 7 -6.45 0.44 -9.58
CA SER A 7 -5.41 1.39 -9.20
C SER A 7 -4.07 0.95 -9.78
N LEU A 8 -3.88 1.17 -11.08
CA LEU A 8 -2.58 1.12 -11.75
C LEU A 8 -1.89 2.46 -11.54
N THR A 9 -1.69 2.83 -10.27
CA THR A 9 -1.17 4.16 -9.90
C THR A 9 0.27 4.32 -10.39
N ARG A 10 1.14 3.33 -10.14
CA ARG A 10 2.55 3.32 -10.54
C ARG A 10 3.20 1.97 -10.25
N GLN A 11 4.01 1.44 -11.17
CA GLN A 11 4.94 0.34 -10.87
C GLN A 11 6.23 0.91 -10.26
N VAL A 12 6.71 0.30 -9.18
CA VAL A 12 7.99 0.65 -8.54
C VAL A 12 8.98 -0.48 -8.79
N GLU A 13 10.11 -0.16 -9.43
CA GLU A 13 11.15 -1.13 -9.75
C GLU A 13 11.91 -1.56 -8.49
N GLY A 14 11.99 -2.87 -8.25
CA GLY A 14 12.69 -3.47 -7.11
C GLY A 14 11.92 -4.63 -6.48
N SER A 15 12.47 -5.21 -5.42
CA SER A 15 11.81 -6.28 -4.66
C SER A 15 11.99 -6.06 -3.16
N TRP A 16 10.85 -5.92 -2.47
CA TRP A 16 10.76 -5.74 -1.03
C TRP A 16 9.88 -6.87 -0.45
N PRO A 17 10.48 -7.82 0.28
CA PRO A 17 9.73 -8.83 1.02
C PRO A 17 8.67 -8.20 1.93
N GLY A 18 7.54 -8.88 2.11
CA GLY A 18 6.45 -8.43 2.98
C GLY A 18 5.49 -7.40 2.35
N THR A 19 5.73 -6.95 1.12
CA THR A 19 4.79 -6.05 0.39
C THR A 19 3.41 -6.67 0.19
N GLY A 20 3.33 -8.00 0.00
CA GLY A 20 2.06 -8.73 -0.03
C GLY A 20 1.32 -8.71 1.32
N ASP A 21 2.04 -8.91 2.41
CA ASP A 21 1.47 -8.88 3.78
C ASP A 21 0.98 -7.46 4.12
N LEU A 22 1.76 -6.44 3.79
CA LEU A 22 1.36 -5.03 3.95
C LEU A 22 0.14 -4.67 3.11
N PHE A 23 0.07 -5.17 1.87
CA PHE A 23 -1.07 -4.97 0.99
C PHE A 23 -2.33 -5.61 1.59
N ALA A 24 -2.24 -6.88 2.01
CA ALA A 24 -3.35 -7.60 2.63
C ALA A 24 -3.83 -6.89 3.91
N ALA A 25 -2.91 -6.49 4.79
CA ALA A 25 -3.25 -5.78 6.02
C ALA A 25 -3.97 -4.44 5.76
N ALA A 26 -3.50 -3.63 4.82
CA ALA A 26 -4.13 -2.36 4.47
C ALA A 26 -5.51 -2.57 3.79
N LEU A 27 -5.63 -3.59 2.93
CA LEU A 27 -6.88 -3.97 2.28
C LEU A 27 -7.92 -4.42 3.31
N GLU A 28 -7.55 -5.32 4.21
CA GLU A 28 -8.43 -5.82 5.28
C GLU A 28 -8.86 -4.68 6.20
N ALA A 29 -7.92 -3.81 6.62
CA ALA A 29 -8.24 -2.65 7.45
C ALA A 29 -9.27 -1.72 6.76
N ALA A 30 -9.15 -1.50 5.46
CA ALA A 30 -10.10 -0.70 4.69
C ALA A 30 -11.48 -1.36 4.58
N LEU A 31 -11.52 -2.67 4.33
CA LEU A 31 -12.76 -3.46 4.27
C LEU A 31 -13.46 -3.51 5.64
N MET A 32 -12.73 -3.69 6.74
CA MET A 32 -13.26 -3.67 8.10
C MET A 32 -13.89 -2.33 8.47
N ARG A 33 -13.48 -1.23 7.82
CA ARG A 33 -14.08 0.10 7.95
C ARG A 33 -15.22 0.37 6.96
N GLY A 34 -15.72 -0.66 6.29
CA GLY A 34 -16.88 -0.58 5.41
C GLY A 34 -16.61 0.06 4.06
N LYS A 35 -15.34 0.28 3.68
CA LYS A 35 -15.02 0.79 2.33
C LYS A 35 -15.39 -0.27 1.28
N PRO A 36 -15.95 0.13 0.13
CA PRO A 36 -16.20 -0.81 -0.96
C PRO A 36 -14.88 -1.38 -1.50
N LEU A 37 -14.90 -2.61 -2.01
CA LEU A 37 -13.71 -3.35 -2.43
C LEU A 37 -12.78 -2.53 -3.33
N HIS A 38 -13.31 -1.80 -4.31
CA HIS A 38 -12.49 -0.99 -5.22
C HIS A 38 -11.72 0.12 -4.48
N ALA A 39 -12.34 0.76 -3.48
CA ALA A 39 -11.69 1.81 -2.69
C ALA A 39 -10.70 1.21 -1.67
N ALA A 40 -11.00 0.03 -1.15
CA ALA A 40 -10.09 -0.70 -0.28
C ALA A 40 -8.82 -1.14 -1.02
N VAL A 41 -8.96 -1.66 -2.25
CA VAL A 41 -7.83 -1.99 -3.13
C VAL A 41 -7.04 -0.74 -3.49
N ASP A 42 -7.69 0.37 -3.87
CA ASP A 42 -6.97 1.63 -4.18
C ASP A 42 -6.17 2.15 -2.97
N THR A 43 -6.75 2.08 -1.77
CA THR A 43 -6.05 2.46 -0.53
C THR A 43 -4.81 1.59 -0.29
N ALA A 44 -4.95 0.27 -0.44
CA ALA A 44 -3.85 -0.67 -0.23
C ALA A 44 -2.73 -0.50 -1.25
N VAL A 45 -3.04 -0.32 -2.54
CA VAL A 45 -2.02 -0.08 -3.58
C VAL A 45 -1.29 1.24 -3.31
N ARG A 46 -2.01 2.32 -3.03
CA ARG A 46 -1.40 3.63 -2.75
C ARG A 46 -0.53 3.61 -1.49
N PHE A 47 -0.93 2.85 -0.47
CA PHE A 47 -0.11 2.64 0.71
C PHE A 47 1.23 1.99 0.35
N ILE A 48 1.22 0.92 -0.47
CA ILE A 48 2.47 0.29 -0.93
C ILE A 48 3.35 1.26 -1.72
N VAL A 49 2.77 2.02 -2.65
CA VAL A 49 3.53 3.03 -3.40
C VAL A 49 4.20 4.02 -2.46
N LYS A 50 3.51 4.45 -1.40
CA LYS A 50 4.05 5.37 -0.39
C LYS A 50 5.16 4.76 0.46
N CYS A 51 5.04 3.49 0.86
CA CYS A 51 6.13 2.78 1.54
C CYS A 51 7.40 2.72 0.67
N LEU A 52 7.24 2.69 -0.65
CA LEU A 52 8.34 2.54 -1.59
C LEU A 52 8.83 3.88 -2.19
N GLU A 53 8.23 5.02 -1.82
CA GLU A 53 8.69 6.34 -2.22
C GLU A 53 10.09 6.62 -1.63
N GLY A 54 11.12 6.59 -2.49
CA GLY A 54 12.50 6.82 -2.07
C GLY A 54 13.14 5.65 -1.31
N ALA A 55 12.51 4.46 -1.31
CA ALA A 55 13.05 3.28 -0.66
C ALA A 55 14.33 2.79 -1.34
N ASP A 56 15.34 2.43 -0.54
CA ASP A 56 16.55 1.77 -1.05
C ASP A 56 16.21 0.35 -1.51
N SER A 57 16.54 0.05 -2.76
CA SER A 57 16.36 -1.27 -3.39
C SER A 57 17.65 -2.11 -3.39
N SER A 58 18.71 -1.65 -2.71
CA SER A 58 19.96 -2.39 -2.59
C SER A 58 19.74 -3.77 -1.94
N PRO A 59 20.57 -4.79 -2.28
CA PRO A 59 20.45 -6.12 -1.67
C PRO A 59 20.56 -6.11 -0.14
N LYS A 60 21.23 -5.10 0.44
CA LYS A 60 21.34 -4.91 1.89
C LYS A 60 20.02 -4.44 2.48
N ALA A 61 19.37 -3.46 1.85
CA ALA A 61 18.08 -2.93 2.29
C ALA A 61 16.94 -3.94 2.13
N SER A 62 16.96 -4.77 1.06
CA SER A 62 15.92 -5.78 0.79
C SER A 62 15.72 -6.79 1.94
N ARG A 63 16.74 -7.03 2.78
CA ARG A 63 16.61 -7.89 3.98
C ARG A 63 15.66 -7.36 5.04
N PHE A 64 15.39 -6.05 5.05
CA PHE A 64 14.50 -5.40 6.01
C PHE A 64 13.06 -5.27 5.52
N GLY A 65 12.77 -5.66 4.27
CA GLY A 65 11.44 -5.50 3.67
C GLY A 65 11.15 -4.05 3.25
N ALA A 66 9.88 -3.73 3.04
CA ALA A 66 9.46 -2.38 2.66
C ALA A 66 9.44 -1.44 3.88
N PRO A 67 10.06 -0.25 3.82
CA PRO A 67 10.04 0.71 4.92
C PRO A 67 8.68 1.42 4.99
N PHE A 68 7.77 0.92 5.82
CA PHE A 68 6.38 1.36 5.85
C PHE A 68 6.07 2.41 6.93
N GLU A 69 6.97 2.62 7.89
CA GLU A 69 6.73 3.40 9.10
C GLU A 69 6.33 4.85 8.77
N GLN A 70 6.97 5.44 7.76
CA GLN A 70 6.68 6.81 7.31
C GLN A 70 5.33 6.93 6.60
N ALA A 71 4.78 5.83 6.07
CA ALA A 71 3.50 5.80 5.37
C ALA A 71 2.31 5.53 6.32
N LEU A 72 2.54 5.10 7.56
CA LEU A 72 1.48 4.80 8.53
C LEU A 72 0.54 5.97 8.83
N PRO A 73 1.01 7.23 8.99
CA PRO A 73 0.11 8.37 9.17
C PRO A 73 -0.86 8.53 8.00
N TRP A 74 -0.35 8.43 6.76
CA TRP A 74 -1.17 8.50 5.56
C TRP A 74 -2.20 7.37 5.51
N LEU A 75 -1.81 6.14 5.88
CA LEU A 75 -2.74 5.02 5.93
C LEU A 75 -3.86 5.28 6.95
N SER A 76 -3.52 5.75 8.16
CA SER A 76 -4.51 6.05 9.20
C SER A 76 -5.54 7.10 8.74
N GLU A 77 -5.08 8.17 8.09
CA GLU A 77 -5.94 9.22 7.52
C GLU A 77 -6.85 8.65 6.43
N ASN A 78 -6.31 7.84 5.51
CA ASN A 78 -7.07 7.33 4.37
C ASN A 78 -7.98 6.16 4.71
N LEU A 79 -7.74 5.50 5.85
CA LEU A 79 -8.67 4.56 6.44
C LEU A 79 -9.82 5.26 7.17
N SER A 80 -9.64 6.51 7.61
CA SER A 80 -10.67 7.25 8.34
C SER A 80 -11.65 7.85 7.33
N GLY A 81 -12.93 7.52 7.50
CA GLY A 81 -14.05 7.99 6.67
C GLY A 81 -15.20 8.37 7.58
#